data_AF-A0A924A5K2-F1
#
_entry.id   AF-A0A924A5K2-F1
#
_cell.length_a   1.000
_cell.length_b   1.000
_cell.length_c   1.000
_cell.angle_alpha   90.00
_cell.angle_beta   90.00
_cell.angle_gamma   90.00
#
_symmetry.space_group_name_H-M   'P 1'
#
loop_
_entity.id
_entity.type
_entity.pdbx_description
1 polymer ?
#
loop_
_entity_poly.entity_id
_entity_poly.type
_entity_poly.pdbx_seq_one_letter_code
_entity_poly.pdbx_strand_id
1 'polypeptide(L)'
;MKRSTVNLLITLAAGSLAFSALTSCTDHSKPNIELIQDMMESPAIKPQEYDESSPNHSGMRVPPEGTQPIGFTPYRYAKDFAGAAGNKNPMSGDFSEDNLKVGLKFYVTNCALCHGEHGQGGEKLLIGEKMAVKPPSLLSAKIQGWKDGEIYHVITMGQGVMGPYASHIPQAYRWQVVNYIRTLQKENK
;
A
#
# COMPACT_ATOMS: atom_id res chain seq x y z
N MET A 1 -29.52 41.06 -51.94
CA MET A 1 -28.61 41.59 -50.90
C MET A 1 -27.40 42.24 -51.58
N LYS A 2 -26.93 43.41 -51.10
CA LYS A 2 -25.76 44.08 -51.68
C LYS A 2 -24.50 43.26 -51.36
N ARG A 3 -23.54 43.16 -52.29
CA ARG A 3 -22.27 42.42 -52.05
C ARG A 3 -21.54 42.88 -50.78
N SER A 4 -21.65 44.16 -50.44
CA SER A 4 -21.14 44.74 -49.19
C SER A 4 -21.76 44.12 -47.92
N THR A 5 -23.06 43.84 -47.91
CA THR A 5 -23.72 43.21 -46.75
C THR A 5 -23.38 41.73 -46.63
N VAL A 6 -23.13 41.05 -47.75
CA VAL A 6 -22.70 39.64 -47.76
C VAL A 6 -21.26 39.51 -47.24
N ASN A 7 -20.34 40.37 -47.69
CA ASN A 7 -18.94 40.34 -47.23
C ASN A 7 -18.81 40.68 -45.75
N LEU A 8 -19.61 41.62 -45.23
CA LEU A 8 -19.62 41.96 -43.80
C LEU A 8 -20.12 40.81 -42.92
N LEU A 9 -21.12 40.04 -43.39
CA LEU A 9 -21.61 38.87 -42.68
C LEU A 9 -20.58 37.73 -42.67
N ILE A 10 -19.85 37.53 -43.77
CA ILE A 10 -18.79 36.51 -43.84
C ILE A 10 -17.62 36.86 -42.91
N THR A 11 -17.20 38.13 -42.85
CA THR A 11 -16.10 38.52 -41.94
C THR A 11 -16.50 38.44 -40.48
N LEU A 12 -17.73 38.80 -40.13
CA LEU A 12 -18.26 38.62 -38.78
C LEU A 12 -18.36 37.13 -38.40
N ALA A 13 -18.81 36.27 -39.31
CA ALA A 13 -18.88 34.83 -39.09
C ALA A 13 -17.48 34.22 -38.89
N ALA A 14 -16.51 34.56 -39.74
CA ALA A 14 -15.12 34.10 -39.61
C ALA A 14 -14.47 34.61 -38.31
N GLY A 15 -14.73 35.86 -37.92
CA GLY A 15 -14.27 36.42 -36.64
C GLY A 15 -14.86 35.71 -35.44
N SER A 16 -16.15 35.38 -35.46
CA SER A 16 -16.81 34.64 -34.37
C SER A 16 -16.29 33.20 -34.24
N LEU A 17 -16.02 32.51 -35.36
CA LEU A 17 -15.48 31.15 -35.34
C LEU A 17 -14.05 31.12 -34.77
N ALA A 18 -13.22 32.12 -35.11
CA ALA A 18 -11.87 32.26 -34.58
C ALA A 18 -11.87 32.54 -33.06
N PHE A 19 -12.82 33.35 -32.57
CA PHE A 19 -12.94 33.63 -31.14
C PHE A 19 -13.39 32.40 -30.33
N SER A 20 -14.30 31.58 -30.87
CA SER A 20 -14.72 30.31 -30.27
C SER A 20 -13.58 29.28 -30.22
N ALA A 21 -12.75 29.21 -31.26
CA ALA A 21 -11.59 28.29 -31.28
C ALA A 21 -10.53 28.66 -30.24
N LEU A 22 -10.32 29.96 -29.98
CA LEU A 22 -9.35 30.46 -29.00
C LEU A 22 -9.81 30.31 -27.54
N THR A 23 -11.13 30.32 -27.29
CA THR A 23 -11.71 30.13 -25.95
C THR A 23 -11.94 28.66 -25.59
N SER A 24 -11.88 27.76 -26.58
CA SER A 24 -12.01 26.30 -26.40
C SER A 24 -10.74 25.63 -25.85
N CYS A 25 -9.60 26.31 -25.86
CA CYS A 25 -8.35 25.80 -25.28
C CYS A 25 -8.34 26.06 -23.77
N THR A 26 -8.87 25.12 -22.99
CA THR A 26 -8.72 25.10 -21.54
C THR A 26 -7.39 24.47 -21.15
N ASP A 27 -6.74 25.00 -20.12
CA ASP A 27 -5.47 24.48 -19.60
C ASP A 27 -5.71 23.17 -18.82
N HIS A 28 -5.45 22.03 -19.45
CA HIS A 28 -5.63 20.70 -18.85
C HIS A 28 -4.66 20.40 -17.68
N SER A 29 -3.70 21.28 -17.40
CA SER A 29 -2.85 21.16 -16.21
C SER A 29 -3.54 21.63 -14.93
N LYS A 30 -4.72 22.23 -15.03
CA LYS A 30 -5.51 22.74 -13.89
C LYS A 30 -6.83 21.98 -13.75
N PRO A 31 -7.37 21.90 -12.52
CA PRO A 31 -8.72 21.40 -12.31
C PRO A 31 -9.74 22.18 -13.15
N ASN A 32 -10.78 21.47 -13.60
CA ASN A 32 -11.85 22.09 -14.38
C ASN A 32 -12.65 23.08 -13.53
N ILE A 33 -13.24 24.07 -14.19
CA ILE A 33 -14.21 24.97 -13.55
C ILE A 33 -15.48 24.17 -13.27
N GLU A 34 -15.83 23.98 -12.01
CA GLU A 34 -17.10 23.37 -11.65
C GLU A 34 -18.12 24.46 -11.31
N LEU A 35 -19.18 24.51 -12.12
CA LEU A 35 -20.20 25.58 -12.11
C LEU A 35 -21.14 25.53 -10.90
N ILE A 36 -21.26 24.36 -10.27
CA ILE A 36 -22.10 24.12 -9.09
C ILE A 36 -21.22 23.42 -8.07
N GLN A 37 -20.90 24.12 -6.99
CA GLN A 37 -20.00 23.67 -5.92
C GLN A 37 -20.76 23.20 -4.66
N ASP A 38 -22.09 23.23 -4.70
CA ASP A 38 -22.88 22.90 -3.53
C ASP A 38 -22.66 21.42 -3.16
N MET A 39 -22.11 21.20 -1.96
CA MET A 39 -21.77 19.89 -1.40
C MET A 39 -20.65 19.10 -2.13
N MET A 40 -19.90 19.70 -3.06
CA MET A 40 -18.71 19.05 -3.65
C MET A 40 -17.61 18.86 -2.61
N GLU A 41 -17.39 19.90 -1.81
CA GLU A 41 -16.57 19.85 -0.61
C GLU A 41 -17.43 19.81 0.65
N SER A 42 -17.11 18.85 1.51
CA SER A 42 -17.84 18.62 2.75
C SER A 42 -17.23 19.47 3.87
N PRO A 43 -18.03 20.12 4.74
CA PRO A 43 -17.50 20.74 5.94
C PRO A 43 -16.83 19.75 6.90
N ALA A 44 -17.22 18.48 6.85
CA ALA A 44 -16.59 17.41 7.62
C ALA A 44 -15.29 16.94 6.95
N ILE A 45 -14.19 17.00 7.70
CA ILE A 45 -12.86 16.56 7.29
C ILE A 45 -12.85 15.04 7.06
N LYS A 46 -12.47 14.62 5.85
CA LYS A 46 -12.31 13.21 5.49
C LYS A 46 -10.98 12.66 6.03
N PRO A 47 -10.82 11.32 6.18
CA PRO A 47 -9.66 10.74 6.86
C PRO A 47 -8.29 11.14 6.28
N GLN A 48 -8.17 11.25 4.96
CA GLN A 48 -6.92 11.62 4.29
C GLN A 48 -6.93 13.05 3.73
N GLU A 49 -7.85 13.88 4.22
CA GLU A 49 -7.97 15.27 3.80
C GLU A 49 -6.94 16.16 4.50
N TYR A 50 -6.62 17.27 3.85
CA TYR A 50 -5.74 18.30 4.40
C TYR A 50 -6.46 19.07 5.50
N ASP A 51 -5.84 19.22 6.67
CA ASP A 51 -6.39 19.94 7.81
C ASP A 51 -5.37 20.92 8.39
N GLU A 52 -5.60 22.22 8.21
CA GLU A 52 -4.71 23.28 8.69
C GLU A 52 -4.50 23.25 10.21
N SER A 53 -5.49 22.78 10.97
CA SER A 53 -5.42 22.73 12.44
C SER A 53 -4.53 21.59 12.96
N SER A 54 -4.15 20.64 12.09
CA SER A 54 -3.31 19.52 12.48
C SER A 54 -1.83 19.87 12.48
N PRO A 55 -1.05 19.42 13.48
CA PRO A 55 0.41 19.57 13.48
C PRO A 55 1.10 18.99 12.23
N ASN A 56 0.49 17.99 11.57
CA ASN A 56 1.02 17.33 10.37
C ASN A 56 0.15 17.58 9.11
N HIS A 57 -0.79 18.52 9.18
CA HIS A 57 -1.79 18.80 8.16
C HIS A 57 -2.65 17.62 7.67
N SER A 58 -2.73 16.52 8.43
CA SER A 58 -3.58 15.38 8.12
C SER A 58 -4.88 15.42 8.90
N GLY A 59 -6.00 15.10 8.24
CA GLY A 59 -7.29 14.85 8.87
C GLY A 59 -7.26 13.68 9.86
N MET A 60 -6.34 12.72 9.70
CA MET A 60 -6.08 11.66 10.68
C MET A 60 -5.09 12.13 11.75
N ARG A 61 -5.54 12.12 13.01
CA ARG A 61 -4.68 12.32 14.19
C ARG A 61 -4.08 11.01 14.67
N VAL A 62 -2.87 11.08 15.21
CA VAL A 62 -2.22 9.94 15.88
C VAL A 62 -2.91 9.72 17.23
N PRO A 63 -3.33 8.48 17.57
CA PRO A 63 -3.91 8.21 18.87
C PRO A 63 -2.87 8.37 19.99
N PRO A 64 -3.28 8.79 21.21
CA PRO A 64 -2.37 8.87 22.34
C PRO A 64 -1.65 7.55 22.62
N GLU A 65 -0.39 7.63 23.06
CA GLU A 65 0.41 6.44 23.36
C GLU A 65 -0.25 5.58 24.45
N GLY A 66 -0.15 4.25 24.29
CA GLY A 66 -0.71 3.27 25.24
C GLY A 66 -2.22 3.05 25.12
N THR A 67 -2.92 3.70 24.19
CA THR A 67 -4.35 3.44 23.95
C THR A 67 -4.57 2.07 23.31
N GLN A 68 -5.60 1.36 23.80
CA GLN A 68 -5.99 0.05 23.28
C GLN A 68 -7.39 0.12 22.66
N PRO A 69 -7.56 -0.26 21.38
CA PRO A 69 -8.88 -0.36 20.77
C PRO A 69 -9.71 -1.49 21.38
N ILE A 70 -11.03 -1.30 21.44
CA ILE A 70 -11.96 -2.36 21.83
C ILE A 70 -11.86 -3.51 20.81
N GLY A 71 -11.74 -4.75 21.29
CA GLY A 71 -11.64 -5.94 20.43
C GLY A 71 -10.28 -6.16 19.78
N PHE A 72 -9.28 -5.31 20.06
CA PHE A 72 -7.92 -5.49 19.57
C PHE A 72 -6.97 -5.87 20.71
N THR A 73 -6.23 -6.96 20.54
CA THR A 73 -5.20 -7.39 21.49
C THR A 73 -3.82 -7.06 20.92
N PRO A 74 -3.08 -6.10 21.53
CA PRO A 74 -1.75 -5.73 21.09
C PRO A 74 -0.80 -6.93 21.05
N TYR A 75 0.12 -6.89 20.10
CA TYR A 75 1.15 -7.90 19.97
C TYR A 75 2.12 -7.85 21.18
N ARG A 76 2.12 -8.92 21.97
CA ARG A 76 2.85 -9.01 23.25
C ARG A 76 4.36 -8.91 23.14
N TYR A 77 4.95 -9.36 22.03
CA TYR A 77 6.40 -9.48 21.86
C TYR A 77 7.00 -8.33 21.06
N ALA A 78 6.34 -7.17 20.98
CA ALA A 78 6.76 -6.07 20.12
C ALA A 78 8.23 -5.62 20.32
N LYS A 79 8.76 -5.70 21.54
CA LYS A 79 10.15 -5.30 21.87
C LYS A 79 11.08 -6.49 22.14
N ASP A 80 10.58 -7.73 22.06
CA ASP A 80 11.30 -8.93 22.48
C ASP A 80 11.29 -10.00 21.38
N PHE A 81 12.35 -9.97 20.55
CA PHE A 81 12.54 -10.96 19.49
C PHE A 81 12.80 -12.37 20.07
N ALA A 82 13.57 -12.47 21.14
CA ALA A 82 13.90 -13.77 21.75
C ALA A 82 12.63 -14.45 22.31
N GLY A 83 11.75 -13.68 22.95
CA GLY A 83 10.45 -14.15 23.42
C GLY A 83 9.46 -14.46 22.29
N ALA A 84 9.61 -13.84 21.12
CA ALA A 84 8.73 -14.12 19.97
C ALA A 84 8.82 -15.57 19.49
N ALA A 85 9.94 -16.26 19.71
CA ALA A 85 10.08 -17.69 19.49
C ALA A 85 9.07 -18.54 20.30
N GLY A 86 8.56 -17.99 21.41
CA GLY A 86 7.49 -18.58 22.22
C GLY A 86 6.07 -18.30 21.70
N ASN A 87 5.92 -17.42 20.71
CA ASN A 87 4.64 -17.13 20.06
C ASN A 87 4.27 -18.30 19.13
N LYS A 88 3.49 -19.25 19.66
CA LYS A 88 3.07 -20.42 18.89
C LYS A 88 2.03 -20.04 17.85
N ASN A 89 2.23 -20.50 16.62
CA ASN A 89 1.28 -20.35 15.54
C ASN A 89 0.02 -21.19 15.85
N PRO A 90 -1.16 -20.56 16.07
CA PRO A 90 -2.40 -21.29 16.34
C PRO A 90 -2.91 -22.06 15.12
N MET A 91 -2.41 -21.73 13.92
CA MET A 91 -2.74 -22.35 12.64
C MET A 91 -1.60 -23.21 12.11
N SER A 92 -0.65 -23.60 12.97
CA SER A 92 0.45 -24.47 12.58
C SER A 92 -0.09 -25.81 12.06
N GLY A 93 0.25 -26.16 10.82
CA GLY A 93 -0.22 -27.40 10.19
C GLY A 93 -1.51 -27.26 9.38
N ASP A 94 -2.21 -26.13 9.49
CA ASP A 94 -3.35 -25.82 8.65
C ASP A 94 -2.88 -25.22 7.31
N PHE A 95 -2.66 -26.12 6.36
CA PHE A 95 -2.32 -25.82 4.97
C PHE A 95 -3.53 -25.98 4.05
N SER A 96 -4.74 -25.71 4.56
CA SER A 96 -5.94 -25.70 3.72
C SER A 96 -5.81 -24.68 2.58
N GLU A 97 -6.45 -24.98 1.46
CA GLU A 97 -6.37 -24.16 0.26
C GLU A 97 -6.81 -22.71 0.52
N ASP A 98 -7.84 -22.50 1.33
CA ASP A 98 -8.35 -21.17 1.67
C ASP A 98 -7.32 -20.35 2.47
N ASN A 99 -6.66 -20.98 3.45
CA ASN A 99 -5.61 -20.31 4.22
C ASN A 99 -4.39 -20.00 3.36
N LEU A 100 -4.00 -20.92 2.48
CA LEU A 100 -2.88 -20.70 1.57
C LEU A 100 -3.17 -19.62 0.54
N LYS A 101 -4.40 -19.51 0.03
CA LYS A 101 -4.81 -18.41 -0.86
C LYS A 101 -4.68 -17.05 -0.19
N VAL A 102 -5.11 -16.95 1.08
CA VAL A 102 -4.94 -15.70 1.86
C VAL A 102 -3.46 -15.40 2.09
N GLY A 103 -2.67 -16.40 2.49
CA GLY A 103 -1.23 -16.27 2.68
C GLY A 103 -0.50 -15.83 1.40
N LEU A 104 -0.81 -16.47 0.27
CA LEU A 104 -0.32 -16.14 -1.06
C LEU A 104 -0.65 -14.70 -1.42
N LYS A 105 -1.90 -14.26 -1.26
CA LYS A 105 -2.34 -12.90 -1.56
C LYS A 105 -1.46 -11.88 -0.83
N PHE A 106 -1.33 -12.00 0.48
CA PHE A 106 -0.54 -11.06 1.26
C PHE A 106 0.96 -11.17 0.96
N TYR A 107 1.47 -12.39 0.71
CA TYR A 107 2.87 -12.60 0.35
C TYR A 107 3.22 -11.93 -0.98
N VAL A 108 2.43 -12.16 -2.04
CA VAL A 108 2.68 -11.57 -3.36
C VAL A 108 2.59 -10.05 -3.31
N THR A 109 1.62 -9.51 -2.59
CA THR A 109 1.44 -8.05 -2.48
C THR A 109 2.53 -7.36 -1.66
N ASN A 110 3.04 -7.99 -0.59
CA ASN A 110 3.88 -7.29 0.40
C ASN A 110 5.33 -7.80 0.48
N CYS A 111 5.57 -9.07 0.14
CA CYS A 111 6.84 -9.75 0.41
C CYS A 111 7.59 -10.12 -0.89
N ALA A 112 6.87 -10.61 -1.90
CA ALA A 112 7.47 -11.16 -3.12
C ALA A 112 8.31 -10.16 -3.91
N LEU A 113 7.99 -8.86 -3.83
CA LEU A 113 8.77 -7.82 -4.48
C LEU A 113 10.25 -7.87 -4.05
N CYS A 114 10.50 -8.04 -2.75
CA CYS A 114 11.84 -8.01 -2.17
C CYS A 114 12.43 -9.42 -1.93
N HIS A 115 11.59 -10.39 -1.58
CA HIS A 115 12.02 -11.77 -1.28
C HIS A 115 11.83 -12.76 -2.44
N GLY A 116 11.21 -12.33 -3.54
CA GLY A 116 10.95 -13.15 -4.72
C GLY A 116 9.68 -13.97 -4.60
N GLU A 117 9.06 -14.30 -5.73
CA GLU A 117 7.80 -15.06 -5.75
C GLU A 117 7.94 -16.45 -5.09
N HIS A 118 9.12 -17.07 -5.16
CA HIS A 118 9.40 -18.37 -4.56
C HIS A 118 10.29 -18.28 -3.30
N GLY A 119 10.48 -17.07 -2.75
CA GLY A 119 11.28 -16.86 -1.54
C GLY A 119 12.79 -16.96 -1.75
N GLN A 120 13.28 -16.92 -2.99
CA GLN A 120 14.69 -17.04 -3.34
C GLN A 120 15.58 -15.90 -2.79
N GLY A 121 15.00 -14.80 -2.32
CA GLY A 121 15.71 -13.63 -1.80
C GLY A 121 16.06 -12.61 -2.89
N GLY A 122 16.65 -11.49 -2.46
CA GLY A 122 16.90 -10.34 -3.32
C GLY A 122 18.10 -10.45 -4.27
N GLU A 123 18.88 -11.54 -4.22
CA GLU A 123 20.12 -11.66 -5.03
C GLU A 123 19.88 -11.67 -6.54
N LYS A 124 18.75 -12.22 -6.99
CA LYS A 124 18.38 -12.34 -8.41
C LYS A 124 17.18 -11.46 -8.78
N LEU A 125 16.85 -10.47 -7.95
CA LEU A 125 15.71 -9.57 -8.17
C LEU A 125 16.22 -8.17 -8.50
N LEU A 126 15.65 -7.56 -9.53
CA LEU A 126 15.98 -6.20 -9.96
C LEU A 126 15.90 -5.18 -8.82
N ILE A 127 14.91 -5.32 -7.92
CA ILE A 127 14.80 -4.43 -6.77
C ILE A 127 15.89 -4.70 -5.73
N GLY A 128 16.22 -5.97 -5.49
CA GLY A 128 17.24 -6.36 -4.53
C GLY A 128 18.64 -5.92 -4.93
N GLU A 129 18.94 -5.83 -6.24
CA GLU A 129 20.18 -5.25 -6.75
C GLU A 129 20.36 -3.76 -6.40
N LYS A 130 19.25 -3.02 -6.22
CA LYS A 130 19.27 -1.61 -5.84
C LYS A 130 19.26 -1.39 -4.33
N MET A 131 19.08 -2.44 -3.53
CA MET A 131 19.09 -2.35 -2.07
C MET A 131 20.52 -2.47 -1.53
N ALA A 132 20.87 -1.58 -0.59
CA ALA A 132 22.18 -1.62 0.09
C ALA A 132 22.39 -2.92 0.87
N VAL A 133 21.31 -3.45 1.47
CA VAL A 133 21.29 -4.78 2.11
C VAL A 133 20.27 -5.62 1.37
N LYS A 134 20.75 -6.69 0.72
CA LYS A 134 19.89 -7.60 -0.04
C LYS A 134 19.00 -8.40 0.91
N PRO A 135 17.68 -8.48 0.67
CA PRO A 135 16.80 -9.36 1.42
C PRO A 135 17.30 -10.80 1.39
N PRO A 136 17.39 -11.49 2.54
CA PRO A 136 17.84 -12.86 2.58
C PRO A 136 16.84 -13.79 1.88
N SER A 137 17.36 -14.91 1.38
CA SER A 137 16.54 -16.02 0.92
C SER A 137 15.75 -16.61 2.10
N LEU A 138 14.44 -16.73 1.93
CA LEU A 138 13.56 -17.42 2.87
C LEU A 138 13.78 -18.93 2.87
N LEU A 139 14.48 -19.45 1.85
CA LEU A 139 14.85 -20.85 1.70
C LEU A 139 16.18 -21.21 2.38
N SER A 140 16.91 -20.22 2.89
CA SER A 140 18.19 -20.47 3.57
C SER A 140 18.01 -21.30 4.84
N ALA A 141 18.98 -22.17 5.15
CA ALA A 141 18.93 -23.03 6.35
C ALA A 141 18.74 -22.24 7.66
N LYS A 142 19.26 -21.01 7.71
CA LYS A 142 19.06 -20.09 8.83
C LYS A 142 17.58 -19.77 9.04
N ILE A 143 16.87 -19.34 7.99
CA ILE A 143 15.46 -18.93 8.08
C ILE A 143 14.53 -20.15 8.18
N GLN A 144 14.89 -21.27 7.55
CA GLN A 144 14.17 -22.53 7.75
C GLN A 144 14.25 -23.00 9.22
N GLY A 145 15.39 -22.76 9.89
CA GLY A 145 15.59 -23.09 11.30
C GLY A 145 14.87 -22.17 12.30
N TRP A 146 14.32 -21.03 11.85
CA TRP A 146 13.53 -20.16 12.72
C TRP A 146 12.20 -20.81 13.10
N LYS A 147 11.64 -20.43 14.24
CA LYS A 147 10.28 -20.77 14.65
C LYS A 147 9.28 -19.83 14.00
N ASP A 148 8.03 -20.29 13.85
CA ASP A 148 6.97 -19.50 13.22
C ASP A 148 6.76 -18.13 13.89
N GLY A 149 6.90 -18.08 15.22
CA GLY A 149 6.78 -16.84 15.98
C GLY A 149 7.86 -15.80 15.67
N GLU A 150 9.06 -16.21 15.27
CA GLU A 150 10.14 -15.31 14.85
C GLU A 150 9.81 -14.70 13.49
N ILE A 151 9.31 -15.50 12.54
CA ILE A 151 8.87 -15.00 11.22
C ILE A 151 7.69 -14.03 11.40
N TYR A 152 6.72 -14.37 12.25
CA TYR A 152 5.60 -13.50 12.59
C TYR A 152 6.05 -12.17 13.19
N HIS A 153 7.06 -12.20 14.07
CA HIS A 153 7.62 -11.00 14.67
C HIS A 153 8.23 -10.09 13.62
N VAL A 154 9.05 -10.62 12.70
CA VAL A 154 9.67 -9.82 11.65
C VAL A 154 8.63 -9.20 10.72
N ILE A 155 7.56 -9.91 10.38
CA ILE A 155 6.43 -9.33 9.62
C ILE A 155 5.79 -8.17 10.41
N THR A 156 5.66 -8.32 11.73
CA THR A 156 4.95 -7.35 12.58
C THR A 156 5.79 -6.11 12.89
N MET A 157 7.03 -6.29 13.34
CA MET A 157 7.89 -5.24 13.87
C MET A 157 9.03 -4.83 12.92
N GLY A 158 9.27 -5.61 11.86
CA GLY A 158 10.43 -5.43 11.00
C GLY A 158 11.71 -6.01 11.61
N GLN A 159 12.79 -5.98 10.84
CA GLN A 159 14.13 -6.34 11.31
C GLN A 159 15.20 -5.68 10.43
N GLY A 160 16.14 -4.96 11.04
CA GLY A 160 17.21 -4.30 10.32
C GLY A 160 16.66 -3.26 9.34
N VAL A 161 16.88 -3.48 8.03
CA VAL A 161 16.37 -2.62 6.95
C VAL A 161 14.93 -2.92 6.54
N MET A 162 14.37 -4.06 6.96
CA MET A 162 12.98 -4.41 6.68
C MET A 162 12.08 -3.69 7.68
N GLY A 163 11.28 -2.74 7.20
CA GLY A 163 10.30 -2.04 8.04
C GLY A 163 9.15 -2.94 8.51
N PRO A 164 8.35 -2.48 9.48
CA PRO A 164 7.18 -3.22 9.98
C PRO A 164 6.06 -3.26 8.94
N TYR A 165 5.46 -4.44 8.72
CA TYR A 165 4.30 -4.62 7.84
C TYR A 165 2.97 -4.67 8.60
N ALA A 166 2.97 -4.32 9.91
CA ALA A 166 1.78 -4.39 10.74
C ALA A 166 0.59 -3.54 10.24
N SER A 167 0.87 -2.42 9.57
CA SER A 167 -0.15 -1.54 8.96
C SER A 167 -0.71 -2.07 7.65
N HIS A 168 0.05 -2.91 6.93
CA HIS A 168 -0.34 -3.46 5.63
C HIS A 168 -1.02 -4.83 5.76
N ILE A 169 -0.62 -5.62 6.76
CA ILE A 169 -1.14 -6.97 7.00
C ILE A 169 -1.82 -7.01 8.36
N PRO A 170 -3.16 -7.11 8.41
CA PRO A 170 -3.90 -7.25 9.65
C PRO A 170 -3.43 -8.45 10.47
N GLN A 171 -3.45 -8.31 11.80
CA GLN A 171 -2.94 -9.34 12.74
C GLN A 171 -3.54 -10.73 12.50
N ALA A 172 -4.81 -10.79 12.10
CA ALA A 172 -5.56 -12.01 11.82
C ALA A 172 -5.04 -12.82 10.61
N TYR A 173 -4.32 -12.18 9.68
CA TYR A 173 -3.86 -12.80 8.43
C TYR A 173 -2.35 -13.10 8.38
N ARG A 174 -1.59 -12.62 9.37
CA ARG A 174 -0.13 -12.79 9.41
C ARG A 174 0.28 -14.25 9.55
N TRP A 175 -0.52 -15.08 10.24
CA TRP A 175 -0.23 -16.52 10.37
C TRP A 175 -0.37 -17.28 9.05
N GLN A 176 -1.32 -16.90 8.20
CA GLN A 176 -1.48 -17.47 6.86
C GLN A 176 -0.28 -17.14 5.98
N VAL A 177 0.30 -15.94 6.11
CA VAL A 177 1.57 -15.60 5.43
C VAL A 177 2.71 -16.48 5.92
N VAL A 178 2.83 -16.69 7.23
CA VAL A 178 3.84 -17.61 7.80
C VAL A 178 3.64 -19.03 7.25
N ASN A 179 2.41 -19.54 7.23
CA ASN A 179 2.11 -20.86 6.66
C ASN A 179 2.48 -20.93 5.18
N TYR A 180 2.18 -19.90 4.39
CA TYR A 180 2.56 -19.84 2.99
C TYR A 180 4.09 -19.85 2.79
N ILE A 181 4.84 -19.10 3.61
CA ILE A 181 6.32 -19.16 3.61
C ILE A 181 6.81 -20.58 3.93
N ARG A 182 6.17 -21.28 4.89
CA ARG A 182 6.50 -22.68 5.18
C ARG A 182 6.22 -23.62 4.03
N THR A 183 5.17 -23.37 3.25
CA THR A 183 4.90 -24.12 2.02
C THR A 183 6.01 -23.91 0.99
N LEU A 184 6.42 -22.67 0.73
CA LEU A 184 7.54 -22.37 -0.17
C LEU A 184 8.83 -23.07 0.27
N GLN A 185 9.11 -23.11 1.58
CA GLN A 185 10.27 -23.81 2.14
C GLN A 185 10.19 -25.35 1.97
N LYS A 186 8.99 -25.92 1.90
CA LYS A 186 8.79 -27.36 1.67
C LYS A 186 8.89 -27.73 0.19
N GLU A 187 8.36 -26.88 -0.70
CA GLU A 187 8.36 -27.11 -2.15
C GLU A 187 9.76 -26.97 -2.77
N ASN A 188 10.60 -26.13 -2.19
CA ASN A 188 11.97 -25.86 -2.67
C ASN A 188 13.05 -26.53 -1.81
N LYS A 189 12.71 -27.65 -1.15
CA LYS A 189 13.68 -28.56 -0.52
C LYS A 189 14.28 -29.50 -1.58
#